data_AF-A0A8S0P7S5-F1
#
_entry.id   AF-A0A8S0P7S5-F1
#
_cell.length_a   1.000
_cell.length_b   1.000
_cell.length_c   1.000
_cell.angle_alpha   90.00
_cell.angle_beta   90.00
_cell.angle_gamma   90.00
#
_symmetry.space_group_name_H-M   'P 1'
#
loop_
_entity.id
_entity.type
_entity.pdbx_description
1 polymer ?
#
loop_
_entity_poly.entity_id
_entity_poly.type
_entity_poly.pdbx_seq_one_letter_code
_entity_poly.pdbx_strand_id
1 'polypeptide(L)'
;MLRCTMSTVNGCALTSLIPNSSLKRRPFVLCQASSNSPPSLIQNKPVFAAPAPIIHPILREDMGKEYEEAIAGLQKLLSENGELAPVAAAKIDQIKAELATVDKTTVSSTVEQLKNGFVHFKREKYEKNPALYGELAKGQSPTYMVFACSDSRVCPSHVLNLHPGEAFMVRNIANMVPAYDKVRYSGVGSAIEYAVLHLKVKEIIVIGHSACGGIKGLMSLSDDGSTSTDFIEDWVKICLPAKAKVKAELGNAPFADQCGLCEK
;
A
#
# COMPACT_ATOMS: atom_id res chain seq x y z
N MET A 1 -4.51 0.94 -24.30
CA MET A 1 -4.01 2.13 -23.57
C MET A 1 -4.49 2.02 -22.12
N LEU A 2 -3.60 2.23 -21.15
CA LEU A 2 -3.93 2.20 -19.73
C LEU A 2 -4.82 3.41 -19.40
N ARG A 3 -5.97 3.21 -18.78
CA ARG A 3 -6.90 4.27 -18.35
C ARG A 3 -6.95 4.26 -16.82
N CYS A 4 -6.96 5.43 -16.20
CA CYS A 4 -7.21 5.58 -14.77
C CYS A 4 -8.57 6.27 -14.55
N THR A 5 -9.34 5.81 -13.58
CA THR A 5 -10.55 6.49 -13.09
C THR A 5 -10.26 7.06 -11.72
N MET A 6 -10.80 8.25 -11.43
CA MET A 6 -10.62 8.91 -10.14
C MET A 6 -11.97 9.15 -9.51
N SER A 7 -12.09 8.81 -8.22
CA SER A 7 -13.22 9.19 -7.38
C SER A 7 -12.71 9.92 -6.15
N THR A 8 -13.36 11.01 -5.78
CA THR A 8 -13.09 11.73 -4.53
C THR A 8 -14.10 11.32 -3.47
N VAL A 9 -13.60 11.02 -2.27
CA VAL A 9 -14.46 10.74 -1.10
C VAL A 9 -14.58 12.04 -0.33
N ASN A 10 -15.40 12.97 -0.83
CA ASN A 10 -15.71 14.19 -0.08
C ASN A 10 -16.80 13.92 0.95
N GLY A 11 -16.48 14.24 2.20
CA GLY A 11 -17.40 14.12 3.33
C GLY A 11 -18.64 15.00 3.15
N CYS A 12 -19.80 14.40 3.43
CA CYS A 12 -21.13 15.01 3.52
C CYS A 12 -21.90 15.23 2.20
N ALA A 13 -22.64 14.19 1.81
CA ALA A 13 -23.96 14.34 1.20
C ALA A 13 -24.89 13.23 1.69
N LEU A 14 -25.39 13.37 2.93
CA LEU A 14 -26.69 12.80 3.30
C LEU A 14 -27.75 13.55 2.49
N THR A 15 -28.07 13.04 1.30
CA THR A 15 -29.31 13.41 0.61
C THR A 15 -30.10 12.15 0.35
N SER A 16 -31.15 12.00 1.16
CA SER A 16 -32.26 11.12 0.89
C SER A 16 -32.86 11.48 -0.48
N LEU A 17 -32.74 10.58 -1.45
CA LEU A 17 -33.61 10.59 -2.62
C LEU A 17 -34.28 9.23 -2.71
N ILE A 18 -35.48 9.18 -2.15
CA ILE A 18 -36.49 8.15 -2.43
C ILE A 18 -37.20 8.57 -3.71
N PRO A 19 -37.31 7.71 -4.74
CA PRO A 19 -38.42 7.77 -5.66
C PRO A 19 -39.45 6.69 -5.29
N ASN A 20 -40.68 7.14 -5.10
CA ASN A 20 -41.89 6.34 -4.96
C ASN A 20 -42.00 5.25 -6.03
N SER A 21 -42.25 4.01 -5.62
CA SER A 21 -43.20 3.16 -6.33
C SER A 21 -43.91 2.22 -5.36
N SER A 22 -45.24 2.21 -5.51
CA SER A 22 -46.23 1.43 -4.76
C SER A 22 -45.96 -0.07 -4.87
N LEU A 23 -46.08 -0.82 -3.76
CA LEU A 23 -46.85 -2.07 -3.66
C LEU A 23 -46.76 -2.72 -2.26
N LYS A 24 -47.95 -2.86 -1.64
CA LYS A 24 -48.42 -3.85 -0.65
C LYS A 24 -47.75 -3.93 0.74
N ARG A 25 -48.50 -3.42 1.74
CA ARG A 25 -48.30 -3.64 3.18
C ARG A 25 -48.47 -5.12 3.57
N ARG A 26 -47.55 -5.65 4.38
CA ARG A 26 -47.71 -6.79 5.30
C ARG A 26 -47.04 -6.47 6.64
N PRO A 27 -47.46 -7.09 7.76
CA PRO A 27 -47.45 -6.45 9.07
C PRO A 27 -46.08 -6.42 9.74
N PHE A 28 -45.94 -5.37 10.54
CA PHE A 28 -44.79 -4.94 11.32
C PHE A 28 -44.51 -5.92 12.46
N VAL A 29 -43.37 -6.60 12.43
CA VAL A 29 -42.80 -7.27 13.62
C VAL A 29 -41.78 -6.30 14.21
N LEU A 30 -42.14 -5.73 15.35
CA LEU A 30 -41.31 -4.81 16.12
C LEU A 30 -40.20 -5.61 16.82
N CYS A 31 -39.01 -5.69 16.22
CA CYS A 31 -37.83 -6.15 16.94
C CYS A 31 -37.18 -4.91 17.58
N GLN A 32 -37.17 -4.86 18.92
CA GLN A 32 -36.55 -3.80 19.69
C GLN A 32 -35.05 -3.73 19.37
N ALA A 33 -34.62 -2.63 18.76
CA ALA A 33 -33.20 -2.31 18.62
C ALA A 33 -32.70 -1.79 19.97
N SER A 34 -31.77 -2.50 20.59
CA SER A 34 -31.00 -2.01 21.71
C SER A 34 -30.19 -0.78 21.27
N SER A 35 -30.38 0.31 22.00
CA SER A 35 -29.69 1.58 21.79
C SER A 35 -28.22 1.46 22.18
N ASN A 36 -27.36 1.15 21.21
CA ASN A 36 -25.93 1.40 21.34
C ASN A 36 -25.59 2.65 20.53
N SER A 37 -25.57 3.79 21.20
CA SER A 37 -24.98 5.02 20.69
C SER A 37 -23.50 4.77 20.31
N PRO A 38 -23.04 5.26 19.14
CA PRO A 38 -21.65 5.11 18.73
C PRO A 38 -20.72 5.77 19.75
N PRO A 39 -19.54 5.18 20.06
CA PRO A 39 -18.64 5.73 21.06
C PRO A 39 -18.15 7.12 20.62
N SER A 40 -18.35 8.12 21.47
CA SER A 40 -17.85 9.48 21.32
C SER A 40 -16.33 9.52 21.49
N LEU A 41 -15.59 9.13 20.46
CA LEU A 41 -14.14 9.23 20.39
C LEU A 41 -13.66 10.47 19.61
N ILE A 42 -14.45 11.55 19.61
CA ILE A 42 -13.98 12.88 19.22
C ILE A 42 -13.62 13.62 20.51
N GLN A 43 -12.40 13.40 21.00
CA GLN A 43 -11.82 14.34 21.94
C GLN A 43 -11.19 15.46 21.12
N ASN A 44 -11.76 16.67 21.17
CA ASN A 44 -11.16 17.91 20.67
C ASN A 44 -9.96 18.32 21.55
N LYS A 45 -8.99 17.42 21.73
CA LYS A 45 -7.71 17.70 22.37
C LYS A 45 -6.63 17.63 21.28
N PRO A 46 -5.74 18.61 21.19
CA PRO A 46 -4.60 18.52 20.29
C PRO A 46 -3.73 17.33 20.70
N VAL A 47 -3.70 16.29 19.87
CA VAL A 47 -2.68 15.24 19.96
C VAL A 47 -1.46 15.81 19.24
N PHE A 48 -0.49 16.28 20.02
CA PHE A 48 0.79 16.71 19.48
C PHE A 48 1.40 15.53 18.73
N ALA A 49 1.51 15.64 17.40
CA ALA A 49 2.38 14.77 16.65
C ALA A 49 3.79 15.01 17.18
N ALA A 50 4.42 13.97 17.74
CA ALA A 50 5.84 14.02 18.04
C ALA A 50 6.58 14.44 16.75
N PRO A 51 7.57 15.36 16.84
CA PRO A 51 8.39 15.69 15.69
C PRO A 51 8.93 14.39 15.08
N ALA A 52 8.75 14.21 13.77
CA ALA A 52 9.38 13.10 13.08
C ALA A 52 10.90 13.21 13.34
N PRO A 53 11.57 12.14 13.80
CA PRO A 53 13.01 12.20 13.97
C PRO A 53 13.63 12.59 12.63
N ILE A 54 14.49 13.60 12.65
CA ILE A 54 15.28 14.01 11.49
C ILE A 54 16.26 12.87 11.23
N ILE A 55 15.85 11.91 10.40
CA ILE A 55 16.77 10.94 9.85
C ILE A 55 17.51 11.67 8.74
N HIS A 56 18.65 12.28 9.07
CA HIS A 56 19.66 12.56 8.06
C HIS A 56 20.16 11.20 7.56
N PRO A 57 19.92 10.80 6.31
CA PRO A 57 20.63 9.67 5.75
C PRO A 57 22.05 10.17 5.46
N ILE A 58 22.88 10.22 6.50
CA ILE A 58 24.31 10.12 6.28
C ILE A 58 24.48 8.68 5.81
N LEU A 59 24.51 8.48 4.49
CA LEU A 59 25.13 7.30 3.92
C LEU A 59 26.59 7.35 4.37
N ARG A 60 26.86 6.75 5.53
CA ARG A 60 28.23 6.54 5.98
C ARG A 60 28.83 5.56 4.98
N GLU A 61 29.78 6.06 4.18
CA GLU A 61 30.69 5.25 3.38
C GLU A 61 31.45 4.20 4.24
N ASP A 62 31.39 4.33 5.58
CA ASP A 62 31.94 3.40 6.56
C ASP A 62 31.14 2.10 6.77
N MET A 63 29.93 1.95 6.25
CA MET A 63 29.19 0.66 6.36
C MET A 63 30.05 -0.51 5.84
N GLY A 64 30.80 -0.30 4.76
CA GLY A 64 31.70 -1.31 4.21
C GLY A 64 32.88 -1.66 5.13
N LYS A 65 33.38 -0.69 5.92
CA LYS A 65 34.48 -0.93 6.86
C LYS A 65 34.01 -1.72 8.08
N GLU A 66 32.82 -1.42 8.59
CA GLU A 66 32.23 -2.15 9.72
C GLU A 66 32.02 -3.64 9.40
N TYR A 67 31.64 -3.98 8.16
CA TYR A 67 31.50 -5.38 7.75
C TYR A 67 32.84 -6.11 7.62
N GLU A 68 33.87 -5.46 7.06
CA GLU A 68 35.20 -6.08 6.94
C GLU A 68 35.84 -6.33 8.31
N GLU A 69 35.68 -5.39 9.26
CA GLU A 69 36.12 -5.58 10.65
C GLU A 69 35.34 -6.70 11.36
N ALA A 70 34.03 -6.80 11.13
CA ALA A 70 33.21 -7.89 11.67
C ALA A 70 33.61 -9.27 11.09
N ILE A 71 33.93 -9.34 9.80
CA ILE A 71 34.43 -10.56 9.14
C ILE A 71 35.76 -10.99 9.75
N ALA A 72 36.69 -10.04 9.94
CA ALA A 72 37.98 -10.31 10.57
C ALA A 72 37.85 -10.78 12.03
N GLY A 73 36.94 -10.17 12.79
CA GLY A 73 36.64 -10.57 14.17
C GLY A 73 36.07 -11.99 14.28
N LEU A 74 35.16 -12.35 13.37
CA LEU A 74 34.61 -13.70 13.26
C LEU A 74 35.68 -14.73 12.90
N GLN A 75 36.55 -14.42 11.94
CA GLN A 75 37.66 -15.30 11.56
C GLN A 75 38.62 -15.55 12.72
N LYS A 76 38.90 -14.52 13.53
CA LYS A 76 39.73 -14.64 14.73
C LYS A 76 39.10 -15.54 15.80
N LEU A 77 37.82 -15.35 16.11
CA LEU A 77 37.10 -16.18 17.09
C LEU A 77 37.00 -17.65 16.67
N LEU A 78 36.88 -17.91 15.35
CA LEU A 78 36.91 -19.26 14.79
C LEU A 78 38.29 -19.93 14.90
N SER A 79 39.38 -19.14 14.91
CA SER A 79 40.73 -19.66 15.13
C SER A 79 41.03 -19.97 16.60
N GLU A 80 40.35 -19.32 17.54
CA GLU A 80 40.55 -19.48 18.98
C GLU A 80 39.72 -20.63 19.59
N ASN A 81 38.57 -20.99 18.99
CA ASN A 81 37.70 -22.09 19.44
C ASN A 81 37.84 -23.35 18.55
N GLY A 82 38.92 -24.12 18.76
CA GLY A 82 39.26 -25.28 17.95
C GLY A 82 38.20 -26.41 17.89
N GLU A 83 37.31 -26.53 18.87
CA GLU A 83 36.25 -27.56 18.89
C GLU A 83 35.08 -27.25 17.94
N LEU A 84 34.89 -25.98 17.56
CA LEU A 84 33.82 -25.53 16.66
C LEU A 84 34.30 -25.30 15.22
N ALA A 85 35.62 -25.30 14.98
CA ALA A 85 36.23 -25.07 13.68
C ALA A 85 35.67 -25.97 12.55
N PRO A 86 35.50 -27.31 12.70
CA PRO A 86 35.00 -28.14 11.61
C PRO A 86 33.50 -27.93 11.33
N VAL A 87 32.70 -27.66 12.38
CA VAL A 87 31.26 -27.40 12.24
C VAL A 87 31.01 -26.02 11.63
N ALA A 88 31.80 -25.03 12.03
CA ALA A 88 31.76 -23.69 11.46
C ALA A 88 32.25 -23.69 10.00
N ALA A 89 33.34 -24.40 9.69
CA ALA A 89 33.83 -24.56 8.32
C ALA A 89 32.77 -25.22 7.43
N ALA A 90 32.15 -26.30 7.88
CA ALA A 90 31.08 -26.98 7.13
C ALA A 90 29.87 -26.08 6.88
N LYS A 91 29.43 -25.30 7.88
CA LYS A 91 28.35 -24.31 7.72
C LYS A 91 28.73 -23.16 6.80
N ILE A 92 29.97 -22.68 6.89
CA ILE A 92 30.50 -21.64 6.00
C ILE A 92 30.53 -22.14 4.55
N ASP A 93 30.97 -23.37 4.32
CA ASP A 93 31.03 -23.96 2.99
C ASP A 93 29.62 -24.24 2.42
N GLN A 94 28.69 -24.66 3.27
CA GLN A 94 27.28 -24.78 2.91
C GLN A 94 26.67 -23.42 2.52
N ILE A 95 26.87 -22.39 3.33
CA ILE A 95 26.40 -21.02 3.03
C ILE A 95 27.06 -20.48 1.76
N LYS A 96 28.35 -20.73 1.54
CA LYS A 96 29.04 -20.34 0.31
C LYS A 96 28.49 -21.05 -0.93
N ALA A 97 28.16 -22.34 -0.82
CA ALA A 97 27.53 -23.09 -1.91
C ALA A 97 26.11 -22.58 -2.20
N GLU A 98 25.31 -22.30 -1.17
CA GLU A 98 23.98 -21.71 -1.28
C GLU A 98 24.02 -20.27 -1.86
N LEU A 99 25.06 -19.49 -1.55
CA LEU A 99 25.30 -18.16 -2.13
C LEU A 99 25.84 -18.22 -3.57
N ALA A 100 26.50 -19.31 -3.96
CA ALA A 100 27.05 -19.49 -5.30
C ALA A 100 26.01 -19.98 -6.33
N THR A 101 24.90 -20.58 -5.88
CA THR A 101 23.77 -20.96 -6.75
C THR A 101 22.84 -19.80 -7.06
N VAL A 102 22.91 -18.71 -6.28
CA VAL A 102 22.31 -17.42 -6.64
C VAL A 102 23.19 -16.79 -7.72
N ASP A 103 22.65 -16.58 -8.92
CA ASP A 103 23.40 -15.94 -10.02
C ASP A 103 23.79 -14.50 -9.63
N LYS A 104 25.00 -14.40 -9.09
CA LYS A 104 25.64 -13.21 -8.54
C LYS A 104 25.73 -12.09 -9.59
N THR A 105 25.75 -12.45 -10.87
CA THR A 105 25.79 -11.54 -12.02
C THR A 105 24.48 -10.76 -12.15
N THR A 106 23.34 -11.45 -12.03
CA THR A 106 22.01 -10.86 -12.19
C THR A 106 21.60 -9.99 -10.99
N VAL A 107 21.90 -10.44 -9.75
CA VAL A 107 21.61 -9.66 -8.54
C VAL A 107 22.46 -8.39 -8.44
N SER A 108 23.75 -8.48 -8.80
CA SER A 108 24.65 -7.33 -8.85
C SER A 108 24.12 -6.27 -9.82
N SER A 109 23.65 -6.68 -11.01
CA SER A 109 23.13 -5.76 -12.02
C SER A 109 21.85 -5.02 -11.59
N THR A 110 20.94 -5.67 -10.85
CA THR A 110 19.67 -5.07 -10.42
C THR A 110 19.86 -4.07 -9.30
N VAL A 111 20.69 -4.40 -8.31
CA VAL A 111 21.02 -3.46 -7.22
C VAL A 111 21.75 -2.24 -7.78
N GLU A 112 22.62 -2.43 -8.76
CA GLU A 112 23.34 -1.33 -9.40
C GLU A 112 22.40 -0.41 -10.19
N GLN A 113 21.38 -0.95 -10.86
CA GLN A 113 20.33 -0.15 -11.49
C GLN A 113 19.59 0.75 -10.47
N LEU A 114 19.25 0.22 -9.30
CA LEU A 114 18.59 1.01 -8.25
C LEU A 114 19.49 2.13 -7.71
N LYS A 115 20.78 1.86 -7.50
CA LYS A 115 21.77 2.88 -7.11
C LYS A 115 21.87 3.97 -8.17
N ASN A 116 22.00 3.59 -9.44
CA ASN A 116 22.07 4.54 -10.54
C ASN A 116 20.80 5.39 -10.64
N GLY A 117 19.63 4.80 -10.41
CA GLY A 117 18.36 5.51 -10.32
C GLY A 117 18.33 6.54 -9.18
N PHE A 118 18.83 6.18 -7.99
CA PHE A 118 18.93 7.10 -6.87
C PHE A 118 19.93 8.23 -7.13
N VAL A 119 21.10 7.93 -7.69
CA VAL A 119 22.11 8.93 -8.08
C VAL A 119 21.53 9.91 -9.10
N HIS A 120 20.78 9.41 -10.08
CA HIS A 120 20.06 10.26 -11.02
C HIS A 120 19.04 11.17 -10.33
N PHE A 121 18.19 10.63 -9.44
CA PHE A 121 17.26 11.43 -8.63
C PHE A 121 17.99 12.52 -7.83
N LYS A 122 19.08 12.16 -7.15
CA LYS A 122 19.87 13.08 -6.32
C LYS A 122 20.37 14.25 -7.16
N ARG A 123 21.02 13.96 -8.29
CA ARG A 123 21.62 14.98 -9.16
C ARG A 123 20.59 15.81 -9.93
N GLU A 124 19.58 15.16 -10.49
CA GLU A 124 18.67 15.81 -11.44
C GLU A 124 17.42 16.42 -10.79
N LYS A 125 17.09 16.03 -9.56
CA LYS A 125 15.90 16.52 -8.86
C LYS A 125 16.25 17.13 -7.52
N TYR A 126 16.93 16.39 -6.64
CA TYR A 126 17.20 16.84 -5.28
C TYR A 126 18.10 18.09 -5.25
N GLU A 127 19.31 17.99 -5.81
CA GLU A 127 20.31 19.07 -5.81
C GLU A 127 19.89 20.29 -6.64
N LYS A 128 19.04 20.11 -7.65
CA LYS A 128 18.50 21.20 -8.48
C LYS A 128 17.34 21.95 -7.83
N ASN A 129 16.75 21.44 -6.74
CA ASN A 129 15.61 22.06 -6.06
C ASN A 129 15.86 22.18 -4.54
N PRO A 130 16.95 22.84 -4.10
CA PRO A 130 17.34 22.87 -2.69
C PRO A 130 16.31 23.55 -1.80
N ALA A 131 15.58 24.56 -2.30
CA ALA A 131 14.50 25.22 -1.57
C ALA A 131 13.34 24.25 -1.27
N LEU A 132 12.90 23.50 -2.28
CA LEU A 132 11.81 22.51 -2.13
C LEU A 132 12.20 21.43 -1.11
N TYR A 133 13.34 20.77 -1.33
CA TYR A 133 13.75 19.67 -0.46
C TYR A 133 14.22 20.13 0.92
N GLY A 134 14.67 21.38 1.05
CA GLY A 134 14.95 22.01 2.34
C GLY A 134 13.70 22.21 3.18
N GLU A 135 12.57 22.62 2.57
CA GLU A 135 11.28 22.67 3.29
C GLU A 135 10.72 21.29 3.58
N LEU A 136 10.76 20.36 2.63
CA LEU A 136 10.28 18.98 2.82
C LEU A 136 11.04 18.23 3.93
N ALA A 137 12.31 18.57 4.17
CA ALA A 137 13.09 17.99 5.25
C ALA A 137 12.61 18.43 6.65
N LYS A 138 11.90 19.57 6.75
CA LYS A 138 11.34 20.07 8.02
C LYS A 138 9.99 19.42 8.35
N GLY A 139 9.27 18.93 7.34
CA GLY A 139 7.97 18.30 7.51
C GLY A 139 7.21 18.14 6.19
N GLN A 140 6.02 17.57 6.28
CA GLN A 140 5.12 17.39 5.15
C GLN A 140 3.71 17.90 5.47
N SER A 141 3.03 18.44 4.46
CA SER A 141 1.64 18.92 4.54
C SER A 141 0.90 18.62 3.23
N PRO A 142 0.78 17.33 2.84
CA PRO A 142 0.16 16.96 1.58
C PRO A 142 -1.30 17.39 1.54
N THR A 143 -1.74 17.85 0.37
CA THR A 143 -3.14 18.24 0.15
C THR A 143 -4.01 17.01 -0.08
N TYR A 144 -3.45 15.97 -0.68
CA TYR A 144 -4.18 14.78 -1.11
C TYR A 144 -3.75 13.54 -0.32
N MET A 145 -4.70 12.66 -0.04
CA MET A 145 -4.42 11.24 0.18
C MET A 145 -4.81 10.46 -1.07
N VAL A 146 -3.95 9.56 -1.55
CA VAL A 146 -4.18 8.81 -2.79
C VAL A 146 -4.11 7.31 -2.51
N PHE A 147 -5.19 6.60 -2.82
CA PHE A 147 -5.22 5.14 -2.97
C PHE A 147 -5.03 4.77 -4.44
N ALA A 148 -4.03 3.93 -4.72
CA ALA A 148 -3.76 3.44 -6.06
C ALA A 148 -3.30 1.98 -6.06
N CYS A 149 -3.36 1.34 -7.22
CA CYS A 149 -2.97 -0.07 -7.31
C CYS A 149 -1.45 -0.21 -7.21
N SER A 150 -0.98 -1.31 -6.64
CA SER A 150 0.45 -1.68 -6.63
C SER A 150 1.00 -2.02 -8.02
N ASP A 151 0.13 -2.09 -9.05
CA ASP A 151 0.51 -2.31 -10.45
C ASP A 151 1.60 -1.32 -10.90
N SER A 152 2.69 -1.86 -11.46
CA SER A 152 3.90 -1.10 -11.80
C SER A 152 3.68 -0.06 -12.90
N ARG A 153 2.58 -0.16 -13.65
CA ARG A 153 2.28 0.73 -14.79
C ARG A 153 1.56 2.02 -14.38
N VAL A 154 1.02 2.08 -13.16
CA VAL A 154 0.13 3.17 -12.69
C VAL A 154 0.70 3.92 -11.48
N CYS A 155 1.98 4.29 -11.50
CA CYS A 155 2.56 5.12 -10.44
C CYS A 155 1.81 6.47 -10.34
N PRO A 156 1.11 6.78 -9.23
CA PRO A 156 0.26 7.97 -9.15
C PRO A 156 1.03 9.28 -9.33
N SER A 157 2.25 9.36 -8.80
CA SER A 157 3.12 10.53 -9.00
C SER A 157 3.37 10.82 -10.48
N HIS A 158 3.47 9.78 -11.31
CA HIS A 158 3.69 9.94 -12.74
C HIS A 158 2.38 10.24 -13.48
N VAL A 159 1.33 9.45 -13.21
CA VAL A 159 0.04 9.58 -13.89
C VAL A 159 -0.62 10.94 -13.63
N LEU A 160 -0.49 11.47 -12.42
CA LEU A 160 -1.10 12.74 -12.01
C LEU A 160 -0.11 13.91 -11.98
N ASN A 161 1.15 13.70 -12.38
CA ASN A 161 2.21 14.70 -12.30
C ASN A 161 2.33 15.33 -10.90
N LEU A 162 2.31 14.51 -9.85
CA LEU A 162 2.45 14.98 -8.47
C LEU A 162 3.93 15.14 -8.10
N HIS A 163 4.23 16.26 -7.47
CA HIS A 163 5.52 16.59 -6.90
C HIS A 163 5.68 16.01 -5.47
N PRO A 164 6.92 15.83 -4.99
CA PRO A 164 7.18 15.41 -3.62
C PRO A 164 6.50 16.34 -2.61
N GLY A 165 5.80 15.76 -1.64
CA GLY A 165 5.05 16.50 -0.61
C GLY A 165 3.60 16.82 -0.96
N GLU A 166 3.13 16.60 -2.19
CA GLU A 166 1.74 16.94 -2.57
C GLU A 166 0.71 15.90 -2.14
N ALA A 167 1.10 14.62 -2.09
CA ALA A 167 0.19 13.51 -1.79
C ALA A 167 0.79 12.49 -0.80
N PHE A 168 -0.04 12.07 0.15
CA PHE A 168 0.21 10.93 1.02
C PHE A 168 -0.39 9.67 0.37
N MET A 169 0.44 8.67 0.05
CA MET A 169 0.03 7.56 -0.83
C MET A 169 -0.11 6.23 -0.11
N VAL A 170 -1.18 5.51 -0.42
CA VAL A 170 -1.37 4.10 -0.08
C VAL A 170 -1.49 3.31 -1.38
N ARG A 171 -0.65 2.28 -1.53
CA ARG A 171 -0.69 1.37 -2.68
C ARG A 171 -0.92 -0.06 -2.25
N ASN A 172 -1.98 -0.69 -2.77
CA ASN A 172 -2.33 -2.07 -2.49
C ASN A 172 -2.95 -2.75 -3.73
N ILE A 173 -3.27 -4.04 -3.61
CA ILE A 173 -3.86 -4.80 -4.73
C ILE A 173 -5.24 -4.22 -5.04
N ALA A 174 -5.43 -3.78 -6.29
CA ALA A 174 -6.68 -3.18 -6.79
C ALA A 174 -7.18 -1.96 -5.99
N ASN A 175 -6.27 -1.16 -5.42
CA ASN A 175 -6.58 0.15 -4.81
C ASN A 175 -7.79 0.13 -3.85
N MET A 176 -7.94 -0.97 -3.11
CA MET A 176 -9.12 -1.23 -2.29
C MET A 176 -9.04 -0.47 -0.96
N VAL A 177 -10.19 0.06 -0.56
CA VAL A 177 -10.40 0.69 0.74
C VAL A 177 -11.41 -0.17 1.50
N PRO A 178 -10.98 -1.04 2.44
CA PRO A 178 -11.90 -1.83 3.24
C PRO A 178 -12.73 -0.98 4.20
N ALA A 179 -13.83 -1.56 4.68
CA ALA A 179 -14.57 -1.01 5.80
C ALA A 179 -13.71 -0.97 7.08
N TYR A 180 -14.11 -0.12 8.02
CA TYR A 180 -13.41 0.03 9.30
C TYR A 180 -13.33 -1.29 10.08
N ASP A 181 -12.12 -1.76 10.34
CA ASP A 181 -11.85 -2.91 11.19
C ASP A 181 -10.46 -2.75 11.82
N LYS A 182 -10.40 -2.62 13.16
CA LYS A 182 -9.15 -2.40 13.89
C LYS A 182 -8.20 -3.59 13.84
N VAL A 183 -8.71 -4.80 13.61
CA VAL A 183 -7.92 -6.04 13.65
C VAL A 183 -7.49 -6.42 12.24
N ARG A 184 -8.44 -6.52 11.31
CA ARG A 184 -8.17 -7.04 9.96
C ARG A 184 -7.52 -6.01 9.03
N TYR A 185 -7.83 -4.72 9.20
CA TYR A 185 -7.47 -3.67 8.24
C TYR A 185 -6.73 -2.50 8.88
N SER A 186 -5.99 -2.75 9.96
CA SER A 186 -5.21 -1.74 10.68
C SER A 186 -4.23 -0.98 9.78
N GLY A 187 -3.67 -1.61 8.74
CA GLY A 187 -2.80 -0.95 7.78
C GLY A 187 -3.49 0.19 7.01
N VAL A 188 -4.68 -0.07 6.45
CA VAL A 188 -5.45 0.99 5.75
C VAL A 188 -6.06 1.97 6.75
N GLY A 189 -6.60 1.47 7.86
CA GLY A 189 -7.20 2.30 8.90
C GLY A 189 -6.22 3.33 9.47
N SER A 190 -5.01 2.91 9.82
CA SER A 190 -3.96 3.79 10.34
C SER A 190 -3.48 4.82 9.31
N ALA A 191 -3.38 4.44 8.03
CA ALA A 191 -3.02 5.38 6.97
C ALA A 191 -4.07 6.49 6.79
N ILE A 192 -5.37 6.12 6.81
CA ILE A 192 -6.47 7.09 6.73
C ILE A 192 -6.48 7.96 7.99
N GLU A 193 -6.38 7.36 9.18
CA GLU A 193 -6.34 8.08 10.45
C GLU A 193 -5.20 9.10 10.48
N TYR A 194 -4.00 8.70 10.05
CA TYR A 194 -2.85 9.60 9.99
C TYR A 194 -3.04 10.73 8.98
N ALA A 195 -3.48 10.42 7.75
CA ALA A 195 -3.70 11.42 6.73
C ALA A 195 -4.75 12.47 7.14
N VAL A 196 -5.88 12.03 7.70
CA VAL A 196 -7.01 12.89 8.05
C VAL A 196 -6.77 13.63 9.37
N LEU A 197 -6.34 12.93 10.42
CA LEU A 197 -6.25 13.52 11.76
C LEU A 197 -4.91 14.22 12.02
N HIS A 198 -3.82 13.79 11.39
CA HIS A 198 -2.50 14.36 11.62
C HIS A 198 -2.03 15.25 10.48
N LEU A 199 -2.08 14.77 9.23
CA LEU A 199 -1.63 15.55 8.07
C LEU A 199 -2.66 16.56 7.57
N LYS A 200 -3.93 16.41 7.97
CA LYS A 200 -5.05 17.28 7.58
C LYS A 200 -5.20 17.38 6.05
N VAL A 201 -5.07 16.25 5.35
CA VAL A 201 -5.34 16.19 3.91
C VAL A 201 -6.74 16.72 3.62
N LYS A 202 -6.90 17.43 2.52
CA LYS A 202 -8.17 18.05 2.13
C LYS A 202 -9.07 17.07 1.37
N GLU A 203 -8.44 16.17 0.62
CA GLU A 203 -9.12 15.30 -0.34
C GLU A 203 -8.55 13.89 -0.27
N ILE A 204 -9.43 12.88 -0.28
CA ILE A 204 -9.06 11.48 -0.44
C ILE A 204 -9.49 11.02 -1.83
N ILE A 205 -8.53 10.55 -2.61
CA ILE A 205 -8.71 10.11 -3.99
C ILE A 205 -8.47 8.61 -4.08
N VAL A 206 -9.42 7.87 -4.65
CA VAL A 206 -9.26 6.45 -5.00
C VAL A 206 -9.15 6.32 -6.51
N ILE A 207 -8.05 5.74 -6.98
CA ILE A 207 -7.72 5.67 -8.41
C ILE A 207 -7.79 4.21 -8.87
N GLY A 208 -8.85 3.89 -9.63
CA GLY A 208 -8.97 2.65 -10.38
C GLY A 208 -8.14 2.68 -11.66
N HIS A 209 -7.90 1.52 -12.27
CA HIS A 209 -7.20 1.46 -13.55
C HIS A 209 -7.63 0.30 -14.43
N SER A 210 -7.48 0.49 -15.73
CA SER A 210 -7.79 -0.54 -16.73
C SER A 210 -6.84 -1.73 -16.63
N ALA A 211 -7.34 -2.91 -16.98
CA ALA A 211 -6.59 -4.18 -16.97
C ALA A 211 -5.97 -4.46 -15.60
N CYS A 212 -6.76 -4.28 -14.54
CA CYS A 212 -6.36 -4.51 -13.17
C CYS A 212 -6.37 -6.00 -12.84
N GLY A 213 -5.20 -6.56 -12.50
CA GLY A 213 -5.07 -7.97 -12.14
C GLY A 213 -5.91 -8.37 -10.92
N GLY A 214 -6.02 -7.48 -9.92
CA GLY A 214 -6.84 -7.75 -8.73
C GLY A 214 -8.35 -7.74 -9.01
N ILE A 215 -8.84 -6.84 -9.87
CA ILE A 215 -10.24 -6.85 -10.32
C ILE A 215 -10.53 -8.07 -11.19
N LYS A 216 -9.61 -8.45 -12.09
CA LYS A 216 -9.73 -9.69 -12.85
C LYS A 216 -9.84 -10.91 -11.90
N GLY A 217 -9.00 -10.96 -10.86
CA GLY A 217 -9.06 -11.99 -9.83
C GLY A 217 -10.41 -12.03 -9.09
N LEU A 218 -10.90 -10.87 -8.63
CA LEU A 218 -12.22 -10.71 -8.03
C LEU A 218 -13.35 -11.27 -8.92
N MET A 219 -13.36 -10.84 -10.18
CA MET A 219 -14.41 -11.23 -11.13
C MET A 219 -14.36 -12.73 -11.44
N SER A 220 -13.17 -13.34 -11.40
CA SER A 220 -12.98 -14.79 -11.57
C SER A 220 -13.30 -15.64 -10.33
N LEU A 221 -13.50 -15.06 -9.14
CA LEU A 221 -13.84 -15.85 -7.95
C LEU A 221 -15.08 -16.72 -8.21
N SER A 222 -15.00 -17.98 -7.80
CA SER A 222 -16.14 -18.90 -7.76
C SER A 222 -17.10 -18.49 -6.63
N ASP A 223 -18.37 -18.80 -6.82
CA ASP A 223 -19.42 -18.53 -5.83
C ASP A 223 -19.56 -19.71 -4.82
N ASP A 224 -18.72 -20.75 -4.93
CA ASP A 224 -18.75 -21.97 -4.10
C ASP A 224 -17.96 -21.87 -2.79
N GLY A 225 -17.27 -20.75 -2.57
CA GLY A 225 -16.49 -20.49 -1.36
C GLY A 225 -15.12 -21.17 -1.31
N SER A 226 -14.72 -21.88 -2.37
CA SER A 226 -13.36 -22.41 -2.47
C SER A 226 -12.33 -21.28 -2.66
N THR A 227 -11.13 -21.48 -2.10
CA THR A 227 -10.00 -20.56 -2.24
C THR A 227 -8.78 -21.33 -2.73
N SER A 228 -8.10 -20.76 -3.72
CA SER A 228 -6.87 -21.28 -4.33
C SER A 228 -5.62 -20.51 -3.89
N THR A 229 -5.78 -19.42 -3.14
CA THR A 229 -4.70 -18.53 -2.71
C THR A 229 -4.77 -18.22 -1.22
N ASP A 230 -3.61 -17.97 -0.60
CA ASP A 230 -3.54 -17.73 0.85
C ASP A 230 -4.12 -16.36 1.26
N PHE A 231 -3.96 -15.33 0.42
CA PHE A 231 -4.32 -13.95 0.78
C PHE A 231 -5.10 -13.20 -0.30
N ILE A 232 -4.88 -13.54 -1.58
CA ILE A 232 -5.35 -12.71 -2.70
C ILE A 232 -6.87 -12.70 -2.74
N GLU A 233 -7.51 -13.87 -2.66
CA GLU A 233 -8.96 -13.99 -2.72
C GLU A 233 -9.62 -13.32 -1.51
N ASP A 234 -9.07 -13.50 -0.30
CA ASP A 234 -9.57 -12.84 0.91
C ASP A 234 -9.43 -11.32 0.87
N TRP A 235 -8.35 -10.81 0.29
CA TRP A 235 -8.17 -9.38 0.07
C TRP A 235 -9.20 -8.85 -0.94
N VAL A 236 -9.29 -9.45 -2.13
CA VAL A 236 -10.15 -8.89 -3.18
C VAL A 236 -11.65 -9.02 -2.86
N LYS A 237 -12.02 -9.90 -1.93
CA LYS A 237 -13.39 -10.02 -1.41
C LYS A 237 -13.93 -8.72 -0.78
N ILE A 238 -13.07 -7.77 -0.40
CA ILE A 238 -13.46 -6.41 0.00
C ILE A 238 -14.44 -5.78 -1.01
N CYS A 239 -14.24 -6.05 -2.30
CA CYS A 239 -15.03 -5.47 -3.39
C CYS A 239 -16.13 -6.42 -3.94
N LEU A 240 -16.53 -7.47 -3.22
CA LEU A 240 -17.69 -8.29 -3.60
C LEU A 240 -18.96 -7.49 -3.92
N PRO A 241 -19.30 -6.40 -3.19
CA PRO A 241 -20.46 -5.57 -3.55
C PRO A 241 -20.36 -4.96 -4.95
N ALA A 242 -19.16 -4.56 -5.39
CA ALA A 242 -18.93 -4.03 -6.73
C ALA A 242 -19.08 -5.14 -7.80
N LYS A 243 -18.51 -6.32 -7.57
CA LYS A 243 -18.73 -7.50 -8.42
C LYS A 243 -20.22 -7.83 -8.56
N ALA A 244 -20.96 -7.85 -7.45
CA ALA A 244 -22.40 -8.14 -7.46
C ALA A 244 -23.18 -7.10 -8.28
N LYS A 245 -22.87 -5.81 -8.11
CA LYS A 245 -23.47 -4.72 -8.90
C LYS A 245 -23.21 -4.91 -10.40
N VAL A 246 -21.95 -5.15 -10.78
CA VAL A 246 -21.57 -5.36 -12.17
C VAL A 246 -22.21 -6.61 -12.77
N LYS A 247 -22.26 -7.74 -12.04
CA LYS A 247 -22.96 -8.95 -12.49
C LYS A 247 -24.46 -8.70 -12.69
N ALA A 248 -25.08 -7.88 -11.85
CA ALA A 248 -26.49 -7.52 -12.01
C ALA A 248 -26.74 -6.62 -13.23
N GLU A 249 -25.84 -5.68 -13.51
CA GLU A 249 -25.95 -4.74 -14.64
C GLU A 249 -25.54 -5.36 -15.99
N LEU A 250 -24.51 -6.23 -16.00
CA LEU A 250 -23.83 -6.75 -17.20
C LEU A 250 -23.63 -8.27 -17.16
N GLY A 251 -24.49 -9.04 -16.48
CA GLY A 251 -24.29 -10.49 -16.29
C GLY A 251 -24.11 -11.32 -17.57
N ASN A 252 -24.69 -10.87 -18.69
CA ASN A 252 -24.57 -11.53 -20.00
C ASN A 252 -23.45 -10.94 -20.89
N ALA A 253 -22.79 -9.86 -20.46
CA ALA A 253 -21.72 -9.24 -21.22
C ALA A 253 -20.45 -10.10 -21.20
N PRO A 254 -19.56 -9.98 -22.21
CA PRO A 254 -18.24 -10.60 -22.19
C PRO A 254 -17.49 -10.30 -20.88
N PHE A 255 -16.74 -11.28 -20.38
CA PHE A 255 -16.00 -11.17 -19.12
C PHE A 255 -15.05 -9.94 -19.07
N ALA A 256 -14.46 -9.58 -20.22
CA ALA A 256 -13.62 -8.40 -20.33
C ALA A 256 -14.40 -7.10 -20.08
N ASP A 257 -15.66 -7.01 -20.52
CA ASP A 257 -16.51 -5.84 -20.32
C ASP A 257 -16.97 -5.72 -18.87
N GLN A 258 -17.27 -6.87 -18.23
CA GLN A 258 -17.57 -6.91 -16.80
C GLN A 258 -16.37 -6.43 -15.98
N CYS A 259 -15.15 -6.93 -16.28
CA CYS A 259 -13.92 -6.43 -15.67
C CYS A 259 -13.76 -4.92 -15.90
N GLY A 260 -13.93 -4.46 -17.13
CA GLY A 260 -13.78 -3.05 -17.50
C GLY A 260 -14.78 -2.10 -16.84
N LEU A 261 -15.96 -2.59 -16.45
CA LEU A 261 -16.91 -1.82 -15.64
C LEU A 261 -16.51 -1.83 -14.15
N CYS A 262 -16.09 -2.99 -13.64
CA CYS A 262 -15.67 -3.13 -12.23
C CYS A 262 -14.35 -2.41 -11.91
N GLU A 263 -13.54 -2.08 -12.92
CA GLU A 263 -12.32 -1.29 -12.80
C GLU A 263 -12.57 0.22 -12.58
N LYS A 264 -13.80 0.69 -12.80
CA LYS A 264 -14.17 2.11 -12.77
C LYS A 264 -14.70 2.55 -11.42
#